data_AF-A0A0R2Q886-F1
#
_entry.id   AF-A0A0R2Q886-F1
#
_cell.length_a   1.000
_cell.length_b   1.000
_cell.length_c   1.000
_cell.angle_alpha   90.00
_cell.angle_beta   90.00
_cell.angle_gamma   90.00
#
_symmetry.space_group_name_H-M   'P 1'
#
loop_
_entity.id
_entity.type
_entity.pdbx_description
1 polymer ?
#
loop_
_entity_poly.entity_id
_entity_poly.type
_entity_poly.pdbx_seq_one_letter_code
_entity_poly.pdbx_strand_id
1 'polypeptide(L)'
;MVFVGVGGDENSKQLLDAQAALELLHASALLHDDIIDGSLTRRGEPTSHTRYIAKHLDSKWAGEARRFGEGAVILIGDLAFVYADQLMTGVNSMTAKVWNEMRIEVNVGQYLDLLGSAQRERNLNKAERVCRYKSGKYTVERPLHLGATLAAPEQSDVLLEQLSNFGLPLGDAFQMRDDVLGAFGDTSASITGKPIGDDLREGKPTPLLAMAFERATSAQRDVLDRVGAPQMSHQQVSDIQQVIIETGALDALETKISVLVEQSMTAISRSSLSEVAVARLIELAEFVASRNN
;
A
#
# COMPACT_ATOMS: atom_id res chain seq x y z
N MET A 1 17.73 -7.11 -4.55
CA MET A 1 17.58 -8.59 -4.41
C MET A 1 17.38 -9.23 -5.78
N VAL A 2 16.24 -9.03 -6.47
CA VAL A 2 15.99 -9.64 -7.79
C VAL A 2 17.03 -9.25 -8.84
N PHE A 3 17.31 -7.95 -9.00
CA PHE A 3 18.28 -7.45 -9.99
C PHE A 3 19.64 -8.18 -9.94
N VAL A 4 20.24 -8.23 -8.75
CA VAL A 4 21.49 -8.97 -8.50
C VAL A 4 21.28 -10.49 -8.66
N GLY A 5 20.12 -10.98 -8.19
CA GLY A 5 19.74 -12.38 -8.23
C GLY A 5 19.66 -13.02 -9.62
N VAL A 6 19.50 -12.20 -10.66
CA VAL A 6 19.46 -12.60 -12.07
C VAL A 6 20.69 -12.12 -12.86
N GLY A 7 21.77 -11.71 -12.17
CA GLY A 7 23.07 -11.40 -12.77
C GLY A 7 23.40 -9.91 -12.94
N GLY A 8 22.58 -9.01 -12.41
CA GLY A 8 22.85 -7.57 -12.45
C GLY A 8 23.99 -7.14 -11.50
N ASP A 9 24.75 -6.13 -11.91
CA ASP A 9 25.81 -5.49 -11.09
C ASP A 9 25.20 -4.63 -9.98
N GLU A 10 25.48 -4.97 -8.72
CA GLU A 10 25.00 -4.22 -7.55
C GLU A 10 25.47 -2.75 -7.50
N ASN A 11 26.55 -2.42 -8.22
CA ASN A 11 27.08 -1.06 -8.32
C ASN A 11 26.56 -0.29 -9.55
N SER A 12 25.61 -0.87 -10.29
CA SER A 12 25.05 -0.25 -11.48
C SER A 12 24.34 1.06 -11.16
N LYS A 13 24.71 2.13 -11.89
CA LYS A 13 23.98 3.41 -11.82
C LYS A 13 22.49 3.23 -12.15
N GLN A 14 22.16 2.34 -13.11
CA GLN A 14 20.76 2.10 -13.49
C GLN A 14 19.96 1.51 -12.33
N LEU A 15 20.57 0.65 -11.52
CA LEU A 15 19.94 0.10 -10.32
C LEU A 15 19.65 1.20 -9.30
N LEU A 16 20.64 2.08 -9.04
CA LEU A 16 20.49 3.21 -8.13
C LEU A 16 19.40 4.18 -8.61
N ASP A 17 19.38 4.52 -9.90
CA ASP A 17 18.36 5.38 -10.49
C ASP A 17 16.96 4.77 -10.34
N ALA A 18 16.80 3.46 -10.61
CA ALA A 18 15.53 2.76 -10.47
C ALA A 18 15.04 2.70 -9.00
N GLN A 19 15.95 2.50 -8.04
CA GLN A 19 15.62 2.54 -6.62
C GLN A 19 15.17 3.94 -6.19
N ALA A 20 15.90 4.97 -6.60
CA ALA A 20 15.52 6.36 -6.33
C ALA A 20 14.20 6.75 -7.01
N ALA A 21 13.93 6.23 -8.21
CA ALA A 21 12.65 6.43 -8.89
C ALA A 21 11.48 5.83 -8.11
N LEU A 22 11.63 4.62 -7.58
CA LEU A 22 10.62 3.97 -6.75
C LEU A 22 10.33 4.77 -5.47
N GLU A 23 11.37 5.26 -4.79
CA GLU A 23 11.22 6.09 -3.58
C GLU A 23 10.53 7.42 -3.88
N LEU A 24 10.86 8.08 -5.00
CA LEU A 24 10.19 9.32 -5.40
C LEU A 24 8.73 9.10 -5.80
N LEU A 25 8.43 7.99 -6.49
CA LEU A 25 7.06 7.60 -6.78
C LEU A 25 6.28 7.30 -5.50
N HIS A 26 6.91 6.64 -4.52
CA HIS A 26 6.33 6.39 -3.20
C HIS A 26 6.06 7.68 -2.43
N ALA A 27 7.01 8.61 -2.44
CA ALA A 27 6.83 9.93 -1.85
C ALA A 27 5.65 10.68 -2.48
N SER A 28 5.54 10.67 -3.82
CA SER A 28 4.40 11.25 -4.53
C SER A 28 3.08 10.62 -4.07
N ALA A 29 3.01 9.29 -4.02
CA ALA A 29 1.81 8.58 -3.61
C ALA A 29 1.39 8.95 -2.17
N LEU A 30 2.33 8.96 -1.22
CA LEU A 30 2.04 9.32 0.17
C LEU A 30 1.58 10.77 0.34
N LEU A 31 2.23 11.72 -0.35
CA LEU A 31 1.89 13.15 -0.28
C LEU A 31 0.46 13.41 -0.78
N HIS A 32 0.07 12.75 -1.87
CA HIS A 32 -1.28 12.86 -2.42
C HIS A 32 -2.30 12.09 -1.56
N ASP A 33 -1.96 10.87 -1.11
CA ASP A 33 -2.82 10.05 -0.24
C ASP A 33 -3.14 10.76 1.08
N ASP A 34 -2.17 11.43 1.72
CA ASP A 34 -2.38 12.26 2.91
C ASP A 34 -3.49 13.32 2.71
N ILE A 35 -3.53 13.96 1.54
CA ILE A 35 -4.54 14.98 1.22
C ILE A 35 -5.89 14.33 0.93
N ILE A 36 -5.89 13.26 0.13
CA ILE A 36 -7.11 12.54 -0.27
C ILE A 36 -7.83 11.99 0.96
N ASP A 37 -7.09 11.39 1.88
CA ASP A 37 -7.62 10.80 3.12
C ASP A 37 -7.86 11.86 4.22
N GLY A 38 -7.37 13.09 4.04
CA GLY A 38 -7.44 14.15 5.06
C GLY A 38 -6.63 13.83 6.33
N SER A 39 -5.57 13.03 6.20
CA SER A 39 -4.75 12.57 7.32
C SER A 39 -3.97 13.74 7.97
N LEU A 40 -4.07 13.87 9.30
CA LEU A 40 -3.35 14.91 10.03
C LEU A 40 -1.92 14.50 10.40
N THR A 41 -1.66 13.21 10.56
CA THR A 41 -0.34 12.66 10.92
C THR A 41 0.08 11.52 10.00
N ARG A 42 1.39 11.35 9.84
CA ARG A 42 2.04 10.26 9.13
C ARG A 42 3.34 9.93 9.87
N ARG A 43 3.53 8.68 10.28
CA ARG A 43 4.71 8.21 11.04
C ARG A 43 4.97 9.04 12.31
N GLY A 44 3.91 9.43 13.02
CA GLY A 44 3.97 10.19 14.27
C GLY A 44 4.17 11.69 14.11
N GLU A 45 4.35 12.16 12.88
CA GLU A 45 4.62 13.56 12.56
C GLU A 45 3.44 14.20 11.80
N PRO A 46 3.22 15.52 11.92
CA PRO A 46 2.24 16.22 11.09
C PRO A 46 2.50 16.02 9.60
N THR A 47 1.43 15.72 8.85
CA THR A 47 1.48 15.57 7.39
C THR A 47 1.95 16.86 6.71
N SER A 48 2.52 16.73 5.51
CA SER A 48 3.09 17.86 4.77
C SER A 48 2.07 18.99 4.60
N HIS A 49 0.80 18.67 4.26
CA HIS A 49 -0.20 19.71 4.01
C HIS A 49 -0.55 20.45 5.32
N THR A 50 -0.62 19.73 6.45
CA THR A 50 -0.80 20.31 7.78
C THR A 50 0.33 21.29 8.14
N ARG A 51 1.59 20.95 7.82
CA ARG A 51 2.73 21.84 8.04
C ARG A 51 2.65 23.11 7.19
N TYR A 52 2.25 23.00 5.92
CA TYR A 52 2.08 24.17 5.06
C TYR A 52 0.88 25.04 5.47
N ILE A 53 -0.20 24.44 5.99
CA ILE A 53 -1.33 25.17 6.59
C ILE A 53 -0.84 25.98 7.80
N ALA A 54 -0.13 25.34 8.74
CA ALA A 54 0.43 26.01 9.92
C ALA A 54 1.36 27.17 9.52
N LYS A 55 2.28 26.93 8.57
CA LYS A 55 3.18 27.96 8.04
C LYS A 55 2.44 29.17 7.48
N HIS A 56 1.35 28.96 6.74
CA HIS A 56 0.54 30.04 6.16
C HIS A 56 -0.10 30.90 7.26
N LEU A 57 -0.67 30.25 8.29
CA LEU A 57 -1.28 30.92 9.44
C LEU A 57 -0.25 31.71 10.26
N ASP A 58 0.88 31.08 10.60
CA ASP A 58 1.96 31.71 11.38
C ASP A 58 2.55 32.93 10.66
N SER A 59 2.66 32.84 9.33
CA SER A 59 3.17 33.92 8.49
C SER A 59 2.13 35.00 8.18
N LYS A 60 0.86 34.82 8.63
CA LYS A 60 -0.27 35.73 8.37
C LYS A 60 -0.44 36.06 6.89
N TRP A 61 -0.26 35.07 6.02
CA TRP A 61 -0.41 35.24 4.59
C TRP A 61 -1.88 35.43 4.21
N ALA A 62 -2.13 36.10 3.08
CA ALA A 62 -3.48 36.30 2.58
C ALA A 62 -4.08 35.00 2.02
N GLY A 63 -5.42 34.89 2.07
CA GLY A 63 -6.18 33.77 1.52
C GLY A 63 -6.42 32.61 2.49
N GLU A 64 -7.01 31.52 1.97
CA GLU A 64 -7.35 30.34 2.75
C GLU A 64 -6.13 29.42 2.96
N ALA A 65 -5.77 29.16 4.22
CA ALA A 65 -4.61 28.35 4.59
C ALA A 65 -4.70 26.90 4.09
N ARG A 66 -5.88 26.28 4.16
CA ARG A 66 -6.13 24.91 3.68
C ARG A 66 -5.81 24.76 2.21
N ARG A 67 -6.41 25.61 1.36
CA ARG A 67 -6.16 25.64 -0.09
C ARG A 67 -4.68 25.82 -0.41
N PHE A 68 -3.97 26.67 0.33
CA PHE A 68 -2.53 26.83 0.15
C PHE A 68 -1.76 25.56 0.51
N GLY A 69 -2.03 24.97 1.69
CA GLY A 69 -1.29 23.81 2.15
C GLY A 69 -1.53 22.54 1.34
N GLU A 70 -2.78 22.24 0.99
CA GLU A 70 -3.12 21.15 0.09
C GLU A 70 -2.53 21.41 -1.31
N GLY A 71 -2.72 22.61 -1.87
CA GLY A 71 -2.20 22.96 -3.19
C GLY A 71 -0.68 22.88 -3.31
N ALA A 72 0.05 23.30 -2.27
CA ALA A 72 1.51 23.19 -2.24
C ALA A 72 1.98 21.73 -2.28
N VAL A 73 1.31 20.85 -1.54
CA VAL A 73 1.70 19.44 -1.45
C VAL A 73 1.29 18.64 -2.69
N ILE A 74 0.17 18.99 -3.33
CA ILE A 74 -0.17 18.45 -4.66
C ILE A 74 0.99 18.68 -5.63
N LEU A 75 1.46 19.93 -5.74
CA LEU A 75 2.55 20.30 -6.65
C LEU A 75 3.89 19.64 -6.28
N ILE A 76 4.18 19.45 -4.99
CA ILE A 76 5.39 18.73 -4.55
C ILE A 76 5.30 17.25 -4.92
N GLY A 77 4.13 16.63 -4.75
CA GLY A 77 3.89 15.26 -5.21
C GLY A 77 4.07 15.13 -6.73
N ASP A 78 3.51 16.06 -7.50
CA ASP A 78 3.66 16.10 -8.97
C ASP A 78 5.14 16.20 -9.38
N LEU A 79 5.92 17.04 -8.69
CA LEU A 79 7.36 17.14 -8.92
C LEU A 79 8.10 15.84 -8.60
N ALA A 80 7.77 15.17 -7.48
CA ALA A 80 8.34 13.88 -7.14
C ALA A 80 8.03 12.82 -8.21
N PHE A 81 6.79 12.80 -8.72
CA PHE A 81 6.39 11.94 -9.84
C PHE A 81 7.19 12.21 -11.11
N VAL A 82 7.40 13.48 -11.47
CA VAL A 82 8.21 13.87 -12.64
C VAL A 82 9.67 13.46 -12.47
N TYR A 83 10.28 13.69 -11.30
CA TYR A 83 11.66 13.29 -11.05
C TYR A 83 11.84 11.78 -11.05
N ALA A 84 10.86 11.02 -10.55
CA ALA A 84 10.87 9.56 -10.67
C ALA A 84 10.94 9.11 -12.14
N ASP A 85 10.18 9.75 -13.03
CA ASP A 85 10.19 9.42 -14.46
C ASP A 85 11.50 9.80 -15.16
N GLN A 86 12.10 10.93 -14.79
CA GLN A 86 13.40 11.33 -15.33
C GLN A 86 14.50 10.31 -15.04
N LEU A 87 14.49 9.69 -13.85
CA LEU A 87 15.42 8.63 -13.48
C LEU A 87 15.24 7.34 -14.29
N MET A 88 14.04 7.11 -14.81
CA MET A 88 13.73 5.94 -15.64
C MET A 88 13.93 6.20 -17.15
N THR A 89 14.51 7.34 -17.52
CA THR A 89 14.78 7.67 -18.93
C THR A 89 15.89 6.78 -19.50
N GLY A 90 15.66 6.22 -20.68
CA GLY A 90 16.67 5.41 -21.40
C GLY A 90 16.74 3.94 -20.97
N VAL A 91 15.87 3.47 -20.08
CA VAL A 91 15.71 2.03 -19.79
C VAL A 91 15.18 1.29 -21.01
N ASN A 92 15.37 -0.04 -21.03
CA ASN A 92 14.86 -0.87 -22.11
C ASN A 92 13.32 -0.86 -22.18
N SER A 93 12.75 -1.21 -23.34
CA SER A 93 11.31 -1.13 -23.60
C SER A 93 10.47 -1.97 -22.65
N MET A 94 10.97 -3.13 -22.22
CA MET A 94 10.26 -4.00 -21.27
C MET A 94 10.21 -3.36 -19.87
N THR A 95 11.33 -2.81 -19.40
CA THR A 95 11.40 -2.09 -18.12
C THR A 95 10.49 -0.87 -18.14
N ALA A 96 10.51 -0.09 -19.23
CA ALA A 96 9.62 1.06 -19.40
C ALA A 96 8.13 0.65 -19.36
N LYS A 97 7.78 -0.49 -19.96
CA LYS A 97 6.42 -1.04 -19.90
C LYS A 97 6.00 -1.38 -18.47
N VAL A 98 6.84 -2.11 -17.72
CA VAL A 98 6.58 -2.45 -16.30
C VAL A 98 6.43 -1.19 -15.45
N TRP A 99 7.33 -0.21 -15.63
CA TRP A 99 7.28 1.07 -14.94
C TRP A 99 5.96 1.83 -15.20
N ASN A 100 5.52 1.86 -16.47
CA ASN A 100 4.27 2.52 -16.84
C ASN A 100 3.04 1.79 -16.27
N GLU A 101 3.00 0.46 -16.36
CA GLU A 101 1.89 -0.33 -15.81
C GLU A 101 1.76 -0.14 -14.31
N MET A 102 2.86 -0.17 -13.57
CA MET A 102 2.87 0.07 -12.12
C MET A 102 2.24 1.41 -11.75
N ARG A 103 2.61 2.49 -12.47
CA ARG A 103 2.07 3.84 -12.23
C ARG A 103 0.58 3.93 -12.55
N ILE A 104 0.13 3.25 -13.59
CA ILE A 104 -1.30 3.19 -13.92
C ILE A 104 -2.05 2.42 -12.83
N GLU A 105 -1.54 1.26 -12.44
CA GLU A 105 -2.18 0.36 -11.46
C GLU A 105 -2.34 1.02 -10.09
N VAL A 106 -1.30 1.69 -9.58
CA VAL A 106 -1.38 2.37 -8.27
C VAL A 106 -2.42 3.50 -8.28
N ASN A 107 -2.48 4.29 -9.36
CA ASN A 107 -3.45 5.38 -9.49
C ASN A 107 -4.89 4.85 -9.65
N VAL A 108 -5.08 3.77 -10.42
CA VAL A 108 -6.37 3.08 -10.51
C VAL A 108 -6.77 2.51 -9.15
N GLY A 109 -5.83 1.90 -8.42
CA GLY A 109 -6.03 1.42 -7.06
C GLY A 109 -6.49 2.52 -6.11
N GLN A 110 -5.80 3.67 -6.10
CA GLN A 110 -6.18 4.83 -5.29
C GLN A 110 -7.58 5.35 -5.63
N TYR A 111 -7.93 5.40 -6.93
CA TYR A 111 -9.27 5.81 -7.34
C TYR A 111 -10.34 4.83 -6.89
N LEU A 112 -10.10 3.53 -7.01
CA LEU A 112 -11.03 2.50 -6.55
C LEU A 112 -11.22 2.54 -5.02
N ASP A 113 -10.16 2.84 -4.27
CA ASP A 113 -10.22 3.05 -2.82
C ASP A 113 -11.15 4.23 -2.48
N LEU A 114 -10.89 5.40 -3.09
CA LEU A 114 -11.72 6.61 -2.92
C LEU A 114 -13.19 6.36 -3.28
N LEU A 115 -13.43 5.71 -4.42
CA LEU A 115 -14.78 5.38 -4.88
C LEU A 115 -15.48 4.40 -3.92
N GLY A 116 -14.77 3.38 -3.46
CA GLY A 116 -15.28 2.39 -2.53
C GLY A 116 -15.63 2.98 -1.17
N SER A 117 -14.78 3.87 -0.63
CA SER A 117 -15.06 4.62 0.59
C SER A 117 -16.33 5.47 0.45
N ALA A 118 -16.43 6.24 -0.65
CA ALA A 118 -17.59 7.09 -0.92
C ALA A 118 -18.90 6.30 -1.11
N GLN A 119 -18.84 5.12 -1.72
CA GLN A 119 -19.99 4.25 -1.95
C GLN A 119 -20.30 3.32 -0.78
N ARG A 120 -19.50 3.36 0.29
CA ARG A 120 -19.57 2.38 1.40
C ARG A 120 -19.53 0.94 0.90
N GLU A 121 -18.62 0.67 -0.04
CA GLU A 121 -18.50 -0.67 -0.64
C GLU A 121 -18.16 -1.71 0.44
N ARG A 122 -18.82 -2.87 0.37
CA ARG A 122 -18.65 -4.02 1.30
C ARG A 122 -18.45 -5.35 0.56
N ASN A 123 -18.32 -5.32 -0.76
CA ASN A 123 -18.07 -6.50 -1.57
C ASN A 123 -16.60 -6.93 -1.47
N LEU A 124 -16.37 -8.15 -1.01
CA LEU A 124 -15.02 -8.70 -0.80
C LEU A 124 -14.17 -8.68 -2.08
N ASN A 125 -14.72 -9.07 -3.23
CA ASN A 125 -13.94 -9.09 -4.49
C ASN A 125 -13.50 -7.69 -4.92
N LYS A 126 -14.31 -6.66 -4.67
CA LYS A 126 -13.94 -5.27 -4.96
C LYS A 126 -12.89 -4.77 -3.98
N ALA A 127 -13.04 -5.06 -2.70
CA ALA A 127 -12.05 -4.73 -1.67
C ALA A 127 -10.68 -5.36 -1.96
N GLU A 128 -10.66 -6.64 -2.33
CA GLU A 128 -9.43 -7.35 -2.71
C GLU A 128 -8.80 -6.79 -3.99
N ARG A 129 -9.59 -6.28 -4.92
CA ARG A 129 -9.06 -5.56 -6.09
C ARG A 129 -8.40 -4.25 -5.69
N VAL A 130 -8.97 -3.48 -4.76
CA VAL A 130 -8.33 -2.26 -4.24
C VAL A 130 -6.99 -2.63 -3.61
N CYS A 131 -6.99 -3.59 -2.69
CA CYS A 131 -5.79 -4.12 -2.03
C CYS A 131 -4.70 -4.53 -3.04
N ARG A 132 -5.06 -5.31 -4.05
CA ARG A 132 -4.14 -5.76 -5.10
C ARG A 132 -3.54 -4.60 -5.90
N TYR A 133 -4.34 -3.66 -6.40
CA TYR A 133 -3.84 -2.62 -7.30
C TYR A 133 -3.19 -1.44 -6.57
N LYS A 134 -3.77 -0.98 -5.45
CA LYS A 134 -3.26 0.16 -4.67
C LYS A 134 -1.93 -0.16 -4.01
N SER A 135 -1.72 -1.40 -3.56
CA SER A 135 -0.55 -1.75 -2.76
C SER A 135 0.11 -3.05 -3.18
N GLY A 136 -0.61 -4.16 -3.33
CA GLY A 136 0.03 -5.46 -3.57
C GLY A 136 0.94 -5.48 -4.80
N LYS A 137 0.44 -5.02 -5.94
CA LYS A 137 1.20 -4.91 -7.18
C LYS A 137 2.29 -3.86 -7.10
N TYR A 138 1.93 -2.67 -6.64
CA TYR A 138 2.80 -1.50 -6.59
C TYR A 138 4.00 -1.67 -5.63
N THR A 139 3.77 -2.26 -4.46
CA THR A 139 4.75 -2.39 -3.39
C THR A 139 5.62 -3.64 -3.54
N VAL A 140 5.09 -4.72 -4.13
CA VAL A 140 5.78 -6.01 -4.19
C VAL A 140 6.03 -6.47 -5.63
N GLU A 141 4.98 -6.80 -6.39
CA GLU A 141 5.13 -7.44 -7.70
C GLU A 141 5.94 -6.60 -8.70
N ARG A 142 5.56 -5.34 -8.88
CA ARG A 142 6.15 -4.47 -9.90
C ARG A 142 7.61 -4.09 -9.62
N PRO A 143 8.02 -3.78 -8.37
CA PRO A 143 9.43 -3.64 -8.03
C PRO A 143 10.28 -4.87 -8.34
N LEU A 144 9.75 -6.08 -8.14
CA LEU A 144 10.43 -7.33 -8.52
C LEU A 144 10.57 -7.43 -10.04
N HIS A 145 9.50 -7.16 -10.77
CA HIS A 145 9.50 -7.11 -12.23
C HIS A 145 10.49 -6.09 -12.80
N LEU A 146 10.59 -4.90 -12.19
CA LEU A 146 11.57 -3.88 -12.58
C LEU A 146 12.99 -4.40 -12.37
N GLY A 147 13.28 -5.03 -11.22
CA GLY A 147 14.58 -5.62 -10.96
C GLY A 147 14.96 -6.67 -12.01
N ALA A 148 14.03 -7.54 -12.39
CA ALA A 148 14.28 -8.58 -13.39
C ALA A 148 14.49 -8.00 -14.80
N THR A 149 13.59 -7.13 -15.24
CA THR A 149 13.60 -6.57 -16.60
C THR A 149 14.75 -5.58 -16.83
N LEU A 150 15.27 -4.96 -15.77
CA LEU A 150 16.43 -4.09 -15.84
C LEU A 150 17.74 -4.88 -15.99
N ALA A 151 17.86 -6.04 -15.31
CA ALA A 151 19.09 -6.86 -15.35
C ALA A 151 19.13 -7.87 -16.49
N ALA A 152 18.00 -8.52 -16.79
CA ALA A 152 17.90 -9.64 -17.72
C ALA A 152 16.62 -9.52 -18.60
N PRO A 153 16.50 -8.45 -19.42
CA PRO A 153 15.31 -8.23 -20.25
C PRO A 153 15.02 -9.38 -21.22
N GLU A 154 16.03 -10.12 -21.66
CA GLU A 154 15.91 -11.29 -22.53
C GLU A 154 15.28 -12.51 -21.85
N GLN A 155 15.23 -12.52 -20.52
CA GLN A 155 14.63 -13.58 -19.70
C GLN A 155 13.28 -13.15 -19.10
N SER A 156 12.73 -12.00 -19.51
CA SER A 156 11.54 -11.41 -18.90
C SER A 156 10.34 -12.35 -18.85
N ASP A 157 10.10 -13.12 -19.91
CA ASP A 157 8.89 -13.94 -20.00
C ASP A 157 8.83 -14.99 -18.88
N VAL A 158 9.96 -15.63 -18.58
CA VAL A 158 10.05 -16.64 -17.51
C VAL A 158 10.14 -15.98 -16.13
N LEU A 159 10.96 -14.94 -16.00
CA LEU A 159 11.19 -14.28 -14.70
C LEU A 159 9.94 -13.57 -14.19
N LEU A 160 9.20 -12.88 -15.05
CA LEU A 160 8.00 -12.15 -14.66
C LEU A 160 6.92 -13.09 -14.11
N GLU A 161 6.71 -14.25 -14.75
CA GLU A 161 5.75 -15.26 -14.27
C GLU A 161 6.15 -15.80 -12.89
N GLN A 162 7.41 -16.21 -12.72
CA GLN A 162 7.90 -16.72 -11.43
C GLN A 162 7.79 -15.66 -10.32
N LEU A 163 8.13 -14.41 -10.63
CA LEU A 163 8.04 -13.30 -9.69
C LEU A 163 6.61 -12.87 -9.41
N SER A 164 5.67 -13.01 -10.34
CA SER A 164 4.23 -12.80 -10.08
C SER A 164 3.66 -13.88 -9.17
N ASN A 165 4.05 -15.15 -9.36
CA ASN A 165 3.63 -16.25 -8.49
C ASN A 165 4.08 -16.06 -7.03
N PHE A 166 5.19 -15.35 -6.80
CA PHE A 166 5.62 -14.92 -5.47
C PHE A 166 4.98 -13.59 -5.03
N GLY A 167 5.04 -12.57 -5.88
CA GLY A 167 4.76 -11.18 -5.51
C GLY A 167 3.27 -10.86 -5.38
N LEU A 168 2.41 -11.49 -6.18
CA LEU A 168 0.96 -11.27 -6.09
C LEU A 168 0.35 -11.73 -4.77
N PRO A 169 0.60 -12.97 -4.29
CA PRO A 169 0.09 -13.39 -2.99
C PRO A 169 0.75 -12.62 -1.84
N LEU A 170 2.06 -12.36 -1.91
CA LEU A 170 2.76 -11.63 -0.86
C LEU A 170 2.28 -10.17 -0.75
N GLY A 171 2.05 -9.51 -1.89
CA GLY A 171 1.53 -8.16 -1.93
C GLY A 171 0.12 -8.03 -1.36
N ASP A 172 -0.76 -8.99 -1.66
CA ASP A 172 -2.08 -9.06 -1.03
C ASP A 172 -1.98 -9.26 0.48
N ALA A 173 -1.12 -10.19 0.92
CA ALA A 173 -0.89 -10.45 2.34
C ALA A 173 -0.37 -9.21 3.08
N PHE A 174 0.56 -8.48 2.46
CA PHE A 174 1.11 -7.23 2.99
C PHE A 174 0.03 -6.18 3.23
N GLN A 175 -0.83 -5.93 2.24
CA GLN A 175 -1.87 -4.92 2.39
C GLN A 175 -2.98 -5.38 3.33
N MET A 176 -3.35 -6.67 3.33
CA MET A 176 -4.31 -7.19 4.31
C MET A 176 -3.78 -7.08 5.74
N ARG A 177 -2.48 -7.26 5.94
CA ARG A 177 -1.82 -7.00 7.23
C ARG A 177 -1.88 -5.52 7.60
N ASP A 178 -1.63 -4.62 6.65
CA ASP A 178 -1.78 -3.18 6.86
C ASP A 178 -3.22 -2.81 7.25
N ASP A 179 -4.23 -3.41 6.63
CA ASP A 179 -5.64 -3.17 6.98
C ASP A 179 -5.96 -3.63 8.43
N VAL A 180 -5.37 -4.75 8.88
CA VAL A 180 -5.49 -5.19 10.28
C VAL A 180 -4.83 -4.17 11.21
N LEU A 181 -3.62 -3.70 10.88
CA LEU A 181 -2.91 -2.70 11.68
C LEU A 181 -3.63 -1.33 11.67
N GLY A 182 -4.25 -0.93 10.57
CA GLY A 182 -5.04 0.29 10.47
C GLY A 182 -6.33 0.23 11.29
N ALA A 183 -6.94 -0.95 11.38
CA ALA A 183 -8.12 -1.17 12.21
C ALA A 183 -7.79 -1.36 13.69
N PHE A 184 -6.73 -2.10 14.06
CA PHE A 184 -6.48 -2.57 15.43
C PHE A 184 -5.13 -2.14 16.05
N GLY A 185 -4.19 -1.60 15.27
CA GLY A 185 -2.83 -1.33 15.72
C GLY A 185 -2.75 -0.28 16.83
N ASP A 186 -1.77 -0.42 17.73
CA ASP A 186 -1.51 0.55 18.81
C ASP A 186 -0.77 1.78 18.27
N THR A 187 -1.29 2.98 18.57
CA THR A 187 -0.66 4.28 18.32
C THR A 187 0.77 4.42 18.83
N SER A 188 1.16 3.67 19.87
CA SER A 188 2.52 3.74 20.45
C SER A 188 3.53 2.83 19.74
N ALA A 189 3.07 1.87 18.95
CA ALA A 189 3.88 0.82 18.33
C ALA A 189 3.79 0.77 16.79
N SER A 190 2.80 1.42 16.18
CA SER A 190 2.63 1.35 14.72
C SER A 190 3.70 2.16 13.97
N ILE A 191 4.40 1.50 13.05
CA ILE A 191 5.30 2.16 12.08
C ILE A 191 4.53 3.21 11.24
N THR A 192 3.20 3.08 11.14
CA THR A 192 2.33 3.98 10.39
C THR A 192 2.11 5.32 11.09
N GLY A 193 2.15 5.36 12.42
CA GLY A 193 1.97 6.56 13.24
C GLY A 193 0.64 7.30 13.02
N LYS A 194 -0.40 6.58 12.61
CA LYS A 194 -1.80 7.02 12.50
C LYS A 194 -2.59 6.67 13.78
N PRO A 195 -3.58 7.46 14.20
CA PRO A 195 -4.51 7.09 15.27
C PRO A 195 -5.18 5.72 15.08
N ILE A 196 -5.46 5.02 16.18
CA ILE A 196 -6.11 3.70 16.16
C ILE A 196 -7.47 3.79 15.48
N GLY A 197 -7.70 2.94 14.47
CA GLY A 197 -8.96 2.84 13.73
C GLY A 197 -9.14 3.92 12.66
N ASP A 198 -8.05 4.53 12.17
CA ASP A 198 -8.13 5.53 11.12
C ASP A 198 -8.75 5.00 9.84
N ASP A 199 -8.47 3.77 9.43
CA ASP A 199 -9.12 3.16 8.26
C ASP A 199 -10.65 3.06 8.45
N LEU A 200 -11.10 2.85 9.69
CA LEU A 200 -12.53 2.84 10.05
C LEU A 200 -13.14 4.24 10.01
N ARG A 201 -12.38 5.29 10.34
CA ARG A 201 -12.81 6.70 10.23
C ARG A 201 -12.83 7.19 8.79
N GLU A 202 -11.82 6.82 8.02
CA GLU A 202 -11.67 7.10 6.59
C GLU A 202 -12.71 6.32 5.75
N GLY A 203 -13.27 5.24 6.32
CA GLY A 203 -14.34 4.48 5.70
C GLY A 203 -13.85 3.50 4.63
N LYS A 204 -12.58 3.08 4.71
CA LYS A 204 -11.91 2.32 3.65
C LYS A 204 -12.61 0.99 3.34
N PRO A 205 -12.74 0.63 2.04
CA PRO A 205 -13.37 -0.61 1.59
C PRO A 205 -12.41 -1.80 1.76
N THR A 206 -11.99 -2.11 2.99
CA THR A 206 -11.00 -3.17 3.25
C THR A 206 -11.62 -4.58 3.16
N PRO A 207 -10.84 -5.61 2.79
CA PRO A 207 -11.27 -7.00 2.85
C PRO A 207 -11.74 -7.40 4.26
N LEU A 208 -11.09 -6.88 5.31
CA LEU A 208 -11.48 -7.08 6.70
C LEU A 208 -12.93 -6.68 6.96
N LEU A 209 -13.30 -5.46 6.55
CA LEU A 209 -14.64 -4.93 6.73
C LEU A 209 -15.67 -5.67 5.87
N ALA A 210 -15.31 -6.01 4.63
CA ALA A 210 -16.16 -6.79 3.74
C ALA A 210 -16.49 -8.17 4.33
N MET A 211 -15.48 -8.88 4.86
CA MET A 211 -15.67 -10.17 5.53
C MET A 211 -16.54 -10.05 6.78
N ALA A 212 -16.33 -9.01 7.60
CA ALA A 212 -17.15 -8.75 8.77
C ALA A 212 -18.61 -8.50 8.39
N PHE A 213 -18.85 -7.69 7.36
CA PHE A 213 -20.20 -7.35 6.90
C PHE A 213 -20.95 -8.56 6.32
N GLU A 214 -20.26 -9.41 5.56
CA GLU A 214 -20.83 -10.65 5.01
C GLU A 214 -21.32 -11.59 6.13
N ARG A 215 -20.53 -11.71 7.21
CA ARG A 215 -20.77 -12.60 8.35
C ARG A 215 -21.65 -12.00 9.45
N ALA A 216 -21.91 -10.70 9.41
CA ALA A 216 -22.65 -9.99 10.44
C ALA A 216 -24.16 -10.27 10.44
N THR A 217 -24.72 -10.37 11.64
CA THR A 217 -26.17 -10.25 11.89
C THR A 217 -26.69 -8.86 11.54
N SER A 218 -28.01 -8.68 11.42
CA SER A 218 -28.58 -7.35 11.14
C SER A 218 -28.15 -6.28 12.15
N ALA A 219 -28.17 -6.60 13.45
CA ALA A 219 -27.76 -5.66 14.49
C ALA A 219 -26.26 -5.29 14.40
N GLN A 220 -25.41 -6.26 14.02
CA GLN A 220 -23.98 -6.01 13.78
C GLN A 220 -23.77 -5.16 12.52
N ARG A 221 -24.56 -5.35 11.46
CA ARG A 221 -24.49 -4.51 10.26
C ARG A 221 -24.83 -3.05 10.56
N ASP A 222 -25.81 -2.79 11.43
CA ASP A 222 -26.12 -1.42 11.87
C ASP A 222 -24.93 -0.74 12.57
N VAL A 223 -24.07 -1.52 13.24
CA VAL A 223 -22.82 -1.01 13.83
C VAL A 223 -21.77 -0.76 12.74
N LEU A 224 -21.56 -1.72 11.84
CA LEU A 224 -20.59 -1.60 10.74
C LEU A 224 -20.92 -0.48 9.74
N ASP A 225 -22.20 -0.14 9.57
CA ASP A 225 -22.66 0.97 8.72
C ASP A 225 -22.25 2.37 9.24
N ARG A 226 -21.72 2.43 10.46
CA ARG A 226 -21.13 3.65 11.03
C ARG A 226 -19.70 3.92 10.53
N VAL A 227 -19.04 2.94 9.91
CA VAL A 227 -17.71 3.12 9.30
C VAL A 227 -17.75 4.27 8.29
N GLY A 228 -16.80 5.20 8.39
CA GLY A 228 -16.75 6.40 7.57
C GLY A 228 -17.74 7.51 7.98
N ALA A 229 -18.41 7.38 9.14
CA ALA A 229 -19.28 8.44 9.63
C ALA A 229 -18.45 9.68 10.05
N PRO A 230 -18.96 10.91 9.79
CA PRO A 230 -18.31 12.11 10.30
C PRO A 230 -18.19 12.06 11.82
N GLN A 231 -17.02 12.43 12.36
CA GLN A 231 -16.77 12.56 13.80
C GLN A 231 -17.02 11.28 14.61
N MET A 232 -16.53 10.13 14.12
CA MET A 232 -16.58 8.87 14.88
C MET A 232 -15.84 8.98 16.21
N SER A 233 -16.54 8.68 17.30
CA SER A 233 -15.96 8.63 18.64
C SER A 233 -15.08 7.39 18.83
N HIS A 234 -14.17 7.43 19.80
CA HIS A 234 -13.38 6.25 20.18
C HIS A 234 -14.24 5.06 20.57
N GLN A 235 -15.39 5.29 21.22
CA GLN A 235 -16.33 4.22 21.56
C GLN A 235 -16.93 3.58 20.30
N GLN A 236 -17.33 4.37 19.30
CA GLN A 236 -17.87 3.82 18.05
C GLN A 236 -16.83 3.00 17.30
N VAL A 237 -15.56 3.43 17.29
CA VAL A 237 -14.45 2.65 16.73
C VAL A 237 -14.31 1.31 17.48
N SER A 238 -14.34 1.33 18.81
CA SER A 238 -14.26 0.13 19.64
C SER A 238 -15.44 -0.83 19.40
N ASP A 239 -16.66 -0.32 19.27
CA ASP A 239 -17.85 -1.12 18.97
C ASP A 239 -17.69 -1.84 17.61
N ILE A 240 -17.17 -1.14 16.59
CA ILE A 240 -16.92 -1.71 15.26
C ILE A 240 -15.84 -2.79 15.32
N GLN A 241 -14.72 -2.51 16.00
CA GLN A 241 -13.64 -3.49 16.22
C GLN A 241 -14.17 -4.76 16.89
N GLN A 242 -15.02 -4.61 17.91
CA GLN A 242 -15.63 -5.73 18.62
C GLN A 242 -16.53 -6.56 17.69
N VAL A 243 -17.33 -5.92 16.83
CA VAL A 243 -18.14 -6.62 15.82
C VAL A 243 -17.26 -7.36 14.80
N ILE A 244 -16.15 -6.77 14.36
CA ILE A 244 -15.19 -7.43 13.45
C ILE A 244 -14.62 -8.72 14.10
N ILE A 245 -14.34 -8.68 15.41
CA ILE A 245 -13.88 -9.85 16.16
C ILE A 245 -15.01 -10.90 16.28
N GLU A 246 -16.20 -10.49 16.72
CA GLU A 246 -17.33 -11.40 16.96
C GLU A 246 -17.84 -12.11 15.69
N THR A 247 -17.69 -11.47 14.54
CA THR A 247 -18.01 -12.08 13.23
C THR A 247 -16.97 -13.12 12.78
N GLY A 248 -15.83 -13.21 13.48
CA GLY A 248 -14.69 -14.04 13.10
C GLY A 248 -13.99 -13.57 11.82
N ALA A 249 -14.18 -12.31 11.43
CA ALA A 249 -13.57 -11.75 10.23
C ALA A 249 -12.07 -11.52 10.40
N LEU A 250 -11.64 -11.10 11.60
CA LEU A 250 -10.22 -10.96 11.92
C LEU A 250 -9.48 -12.30 11.76
N ASP A 251 -9.94 -13.35 12.43
CA ASP A 251 -9.34 -14.69 12.36
C ASP A 251 -9.32 -15.25 10.92
N ALA A 252 -10.40 -15.00 10.16
CA ALA A 252 -10.48 -15.42 8.78
C ALA A 252 -9.47 -14.70 7.88
N LEU A 253 -9.27 -13.39 8.09
CA LEU A 253 -8.28 -12.62 7.34
C LEU A 253 -6.85 -13.01 7.73
N GLU A 254 -6.57 -13.24 9.01
CA GLU A 254 -5.28 -13.74 9.50
C GLU A 254 -4.92 -15.10 8.88
N THR A 255 -5.91 -16.01 8.79
CA THR A 255 -5.75 -17.29 8.11
C THR A 255 -5.44 -17.08 6.63
N LYS A 256 -6.15 -16.16 5.96
CA LYS A 256 -5.91 -15.84 4.54
C LYS A 256 -4.51 -15.26 4.31
N ILE A 257 -4.05 -14.34 5.17
CA ILE A 257 -2.69 -13.79 5.14
C ILE A 257 -1.67 -14.93 5.22
N SER A 258 -1.83 -15.84 6.18
CA SER A 258 -0.92 -16.98 6.37
C SER A 258 -0.84 -17.88 5.13
N VAL A 259 -1.99 -18.20 4.53
CA VAL A 259 -2.06 -18.99 3.29
C VAL A 259 -1.36 -18.28 2.13
N LEU A 260 -1.57 -16.98 1.97
CA LEU A 260 -0.93 -16.19 0.90
C LEU A 260 0.59 -16.13 1.07
N VAL A 261 1.09 -15.97 2.31
CA VAL A 261 2.53 -16.00 2.56
C VAL A 261 3.12 -17.39 2.25
N GLU A 262 2.46 -18.47 2.66
CA GLU A 262 2.91 -19.84 2.35
C GLU A 262 2.95 -20.10 0.84
N GLN A 263 1.93 -19.64 0.11
CA GLN A 263 1.90 -19.70 -1.37
C GLN A 263 3.09 -18.97 -1.97
N SER A 264 3.41 -17.78 -1.47
CA SER A 264 4.54 -16.97 -1.92
C SER A 264 5.86 -17.71 -1.70
N MET A 265 6.11 -18.20 -0.47
CA MET A 265 7.35 -18.91 -0.13
C MET A 265 7.51 -20.21 -0.95
N THR A 266 6.42 -20.93 -1.17
CA THR A 266 6.43 -22.15 -2.01
C THR A 266 6.77 -21.82 -3.45
N ALA A 267 6.22 -20.72 -4.00
CA ALA A 267 6.47 -20.30 -5.37
C ALA A 267 7.94 -19.93 -5.58
N ILE A 268 8.52 -19.09 -4.70
CA ILE A 268 9.91 -18.63 -4.90
C ILE A 268 10.94 -19.74 -4.69
N SER A 269 10.66 -20.71 -3.82
CA SER A 269 11.53 -21.89 -3.60
C SER A 269 11.65 -22.79 -4.84
N ARG A 270 10.71 -22.68 -5.80
CA ARG A 270 10.71 -23.43 -7.07
C ARG A 270 11.15 -22.59 -8.26
N SER A 271 11.56 -21.34 -8.04
CA SER A 271 12.00 -20.44 -9.10
C SER A 271 13.39 -20.80 -9.62
N SER A 272 13.76 -20.23 -10.77
CA SER A 272 15.12 -20.35 -11.32
C SER A 272 16.07 -19.24 -10.86
N LEU A 273 15.69 -18.46 -9.84
CA LEU A 273 16.56 -17.42 -9.28
C LEU A 273 17.72 -18.05 -8.50
N SER A 274 18.80 -17.30 -8.32
CA SER A 274 19.93 -17.72 -7.48
C SER A 274 19.49 -17.98 -6.03
N GLU A 275 20.16 -18.93 -5.36
CA GLU A 275 19.88 -19.30 -3.96
C GLU A 275 19.90 -18.09 -3.01
N VAL A 276 20.83 -17.15 -3.25
CA VAL A 276 20.94 -15.91 -2.46
C VAL A 276 19.70 -15.04 -2.63
N ALA A 277 19.19 -14.89 -3.85
CA ALA A 277 17.99 -14.10 -4.09
C ALA A 277 16.74 -14.76 -3.52
N VAL A 278 16.63 -16.08 -3.64
CA VAL A 278 15.55 -16.87 -3.03
C VAL A 278 15.54 -16.69 -1.52
N ALA A 279 16.70 -16.84 -0.85
CA ALA A 279 16.81 -16.66 0.60
C ALA A 279 16.34 -15.27 1.06
N ARG A 280 16.75 -14.20 0.35
CA ARG A 280 16.35 -12.84 0.69
C ARG A 280 14.87 -12.54 0.43
N LEU A 281 14.27 -13.16 -0.59
CA LEU A 281 12.84 -13.04 -0.84
C LEU A 281 12.01 -13.83 0.18
N ILE A 282 12.54 -14.93 0.70
CA ILE A 282 11.95 -15.63 1.86
C ILE A 282 12.00 -14.73 3.10
N GLU A 283 13.14 -14.10 3.41
CA GLU A 283 13.25 -13.16 4.53
C GLU A 283 12.21 -12.01 4.41
N LEU A 284 11.99 -11.49 3.20
CA LEU A 284 10.94 -10.50 2.94
C LEU A 284 9.54 -11.05 3.24
N ALA A 285 9.25 -12.29 2.81
CA ALA A 285 7.96 -12.92 3.07
C ALA A 285 7.72 -13.18 4.56
N GLU A 286 8.76 -13.61 5.28
CA GLU A 286 8.73 -13.78 6.74
C GLU A 286 8.53 -12.45 7.47
N PHE A 287 9.14 -11.37 6.99
CA PHE A 287 8.89 -10.03 7.52
C PHE A 287 7.42 -9.64 7.39
N VAL A 288 6.80 -9.89 6.23
CA VAL A 288 5.36 -9.62 6.04
C VAL A 288 4.49 -10.47 6.97
N ALA A 289 4.82 -11.76 7.17
CA ALA A 289 4.09 -12.64 8.07
C ALA A 289 4.21 -12.25 9.55
N SER A 290 5.40 -11.82 9.99
CA SER A 290 5.72 -11.55 11.39
C SER A 290 5.43 -10.12 11.84
N ARG A 291 4.96 -9.27 10.92
CA ARG A 291 4.65 -7.86 11.18
C ARG A 291 3.45 -7.74 12.12
N ASN A 292 3.73 -7.81 13.42
CA ASN A 292 2.72 -7.78 14.47
C ASN A 292 2.61 -6.43 15.17
N ASN A 293 3.49 -5.46 14.86
CA ASN A 293 3.50 -4.09 15.40
C ASN A 293 4.24 -3.16 14.43
#